data_AF-A0A955MDC1-F1
#
_entry.id   AF-A0A955MDC1-F1
#
_cell.length_a   1.000
_cell.length_b   1.000
_cell.length_c   1.000
_cell.angle_alpha   90.00
_cell.angle_beta   90.00
_cell.angle_gamma   90.00
#
_symmetry.space_group_name_H-M   'P 1'
#
loop_
_entity.id
_entity.type
_entity.pdbx_description
1 polymer ?
#
loop_
_entity_poly.entity_id
_entity_poly.type
_entity_poly.pdbx_seq_one_letter_code
_entity_poly.pdbx_strand_id
1 'polypeptide(L)'
;PYLSYHSQAGIMFPPQNIDQRLPLKSKVIGIKIKREAKAYPLENVQNLTGPITDKVGGQKVFIYPAGKDVTVTDKKGNRIPSVKAYWFAWSAFNPETSIYKN
;
A
#
# COMPACT_ATOMS: atom_id res chain seq x y z
N PRO A 1 31.36 5.68 14.75
CA PRO A 1 30.78 6.94 14.22
C PRO A 1 29.51 6.66 13.38
N TYR A 2 28.43 6.28 14.07
CA TYR A 2 27.09 6.08 13.50
C TYR A 2 26.05 6.82 14.36
N LEU A 3 26.36 8.06 14.72
CA LEU A 3 25.54 8.87 15.61
C LEU A 3 25.03 10.17 14.98
N SER A 4 25.16 10.33 13.65
CA SER A 4 24.82 11.58 12.95
C SER A 4 23.76 11.43 11.85
N TYR A 5 23.03 10.32 11.79
CA TYR A 5 21.98 10.08 10.78
C TYR A 5 20.56 10.47 11.23
N HIS A 6 20.41 11.11 12.39
CA HIS A 6 19.12 11.49 12.95
C HIS A 6 18.65 12.92 12.62
N SER A 7 19.44 13.71 11.90
CA SER A 7 19.04 15.06 11.46
C SER A 7 19.00 15.13 9.94
N GLN A 8 17.79 15.30 9.39
CA GLN A 8 17.48 15.42 7.96
C GLN A 8 17.79 14.18 7.11
N ALA A 9 16.86 13.23 7.15
CA ALA A 9 16.69 12.18 6.14
C ALA A 9 16.33 12.80 4.77
N GLY A 10 17.33 13.36 4.09
CA GLY A 10 17.25 13.78 2.70
C GLY A 10 17.26 12.55 1.80
N ILE A 11 16.11 12.23 1.20
CA ILE A 11 16.05 11.34 0.05
C ILE A 11 16.98 11.94 -1.02
N MET A 12 17.97 11.18 -1.48
CA MET A 12 18.99 11.65 -2.44
C MET A 12 18.40 12.09 -3.79
N PHE A 13 17.15 11.71 -4.06
CA PHE A 13 16.30 12.19 -5.14
C PHE A 13 14.88 12.33 -4.59
N PRO A 14 14.48 13.49 -4.01
CA PRO A 14 13.10 13.65 -3.60
C PRO A 14 12.22 13.48 -4.85
N PRO A 15 11.25 12.54 -4.87
CA PRO A 15 10.22 12.61 -5.89
C PRO A 15 9.63 14.02 -5.79
N GLN A 16 9.61 14.75 -6.90
CA GLN A 16 9.23 16.18 -6.91
C GLN A 16 7.85 16.39 -6.26
N ASN A 17 7.03 15.34 -6.20
CA ASN A 17 5.77 15.26 -5.47
C ASN A 17 5.88 14.23 -4.33
N ILE A 18 6.22 14.70 -3.13
CA ILE A 18 6.17 13.88 -1.91
C ILE A 18 4.71 13.77 -1.47
N ASP A 19 4.17 12.56 -1.51
CA ASP A 19 2.83 12.30 -1.04
C ASP A 19 2.81 12.12 0.49
N GLN A 20 2.32 13.15 1.19
CA GLN A 20 2.31 13.21 2.66
C GLN A 20 1.08 12.54 3.29
N ARG A 21 0.21 11.90 2.51
CA ARG A 21 -0.99 11.22 3.05
C ARG A 21 -0.66 10.04 3.97
N LEU A 22 0.55 9.48 3.86
CA LEU A 22 1.11 8.46 4.77
C LEU A 22 2.60 8.76 5.04
N PRO A 23 3.17 8.28 6.17
CA PRO A 23 4.61 8.32 6.38
C PRO A 23 5.36 7.63 5.24
N LEU A 24 6.48 8.22 4.79
CA LEU A 24 7.19 7.76 3.60
C LEU A 24 7.63 6.29 3.68
N LYS A 25 8.07 5.85 4.86
CA LYS A 25 8.51 4.48 5.14
C LYS A 25 7.39 3.54 5.57
N SER A 26 6.13 3.99 5.57
CA SER A 26 5.00 3.07 5.78
C SER A 26 4.94 2.05 4.66
N LYS A 27 4.68 0.79 5.00
CA LYS A 27 4.48 -0.27 4.02
C LYS A 27 3.02 -0.30 3.62
N VAL A 28 2.75 -0.45 2.34
CA VAL A 28 1.41 -0.61 1.79
C VAL A 28 1.33 -1.86 0.93
N ILE A 29 0.14 -2.42 0.86
CA ILE A 29 -0.25 -3.32 -0.22
C ILE A 29 -0.92 -2.46 -1.29
N GLY A 30 -0.30 -2.35 -2.45
CA GLY A 30 -0.85 -1.66 -3.62
C GLY A 30 -1.63 -2.64 -4.49
N ILE A 31 -2.86 -2.27 -4.82
CA ILE A 31 -3.70 -2.97 -5.79
C ILE A 31 -3.98 -2.01 -6.95
N LYS A 32 -3.80 -2.47 -8.19
CA LYS A 32 -4.14 -1.71 -9.38
C LYS A 32 -4.98 -2.56 -10.32
N ILE A 33 -6.21 -2.14 -10.55
CA ILE A 33 -7.13 -2.80 -11.49
C ILE A 33 -7.60 -1.76 -12.50
N LYS A 34 -7.30 -2.01 -13.78
CA LYS A 34 -7.49 -1.04 -14.87
C LYS A 34 -6.76 0.28 -14.57
N ARG A 35 -7.50 1.39 -14.46
CA ARG A 35 -6.96 2.73 -14.17
C ARG A 35 -6.99 3.10 -12.70
N GLU A 36 -7.62 2.29 -11.85
CA GLU A 36 -7.79 2.61 -10.43
C GLU A 36 -6.71 1.91 -9.60
N ALA A 37 -5.99 2.70 -8.81
CA ALA A 37 -5.01 2.24 -7.85
C ALA A 37 -5.52 2.51 -6.43
N LYS A 38 -5.29 1.55 -5.53
CA LYS A 38 -5.63 1.68 -4.12
C LYS A 38 -4.52 1.10 -3.26
N ALA A 39 -4.15 1.84 -2.21
CA ALA A 39 -3.14 1.47 -1.24
C ALA A 39 -3.81 1.08 0.07
N TYR A 40 -3.38 -0.05 0.63
CA TYR A 40 -3.84 -0.55 1.92
C TYR A 40 -2.64 -0.52 2.87
N PRO A 41 -2.62 0.36 3.90
CA PRO A 41 -1.58 0.34 4.90
C PRO A 41 -1.42 -1.07 5.48
N LEU A 42 -0.19 -1.60 5.48
CA LEU A 42 0.06 -2.99 5.86
C LEU A 42 -0.40 -3.26 7.30
N GLU A 43 -0.22 -2.29 8.20
CA GLU A 43 -0.68 -2.34 9.59
C GLU A 43 -2.21 -2.51 9.70
N ASN A 44 -2.97 -1.85 8.82
CA ASN A 44 -4.42 -1.97 8.79
C ASN A 44 -4.87 -3.35 8.33
N VAL A 45 -4.05 -4.06 7.55
CA VAL A 45 -4.37 -5.41 7.07
C VAL A 45 -3.92 -6.49 8.05
N GLN A 46 -2.76 -6.32 8.66
CA GLN A 46 -2.17 -7.33 9.56
C GLN A 46 -2.91 -7.46 10.90
N ASN A 47 -3.60 -6.41 11.34
CA ASN A 47 -4.31 -6.39 12.62
C ASN A 47 -5.79 -6.80 12.51
N LEU A 48 -6.23 -7.33 11.37
CA LEU A 48 -7.63 -7.67 11.15
C LEU A 48 -8.00 -9.03 11.72
N THR A 49 -9.24 -9.11 12.23
CA THR A 49 -9.91 -10.37 12.59
C THR A 49 -10.67 -11.01 11.42
N GLY A 50 -10.78 -10.33 10.28
CA GLY A 50 -11.46 -10.80 9.07
C GLY A 50 -10.99 -10.08 7.80
N PRO A 51 -11.43 -10.51 6.60
CA PRO A 51 -10.98 -9.90 5.35
C PRO A 51 -11.54 -8.48 5.18
N ILE A 52 -10.71 -7.54 4.70
CA ILE A 52 -11.22 -6.31 4.10
C ILE A 52 -11.94 -6.70 2.81
N THR A 53 -13.19 -6.25 2.71
CA THR A 53 -13.98 -6.34 1.48
C THR A 53 -14.07 -4.96 0.87
N ASP A 54 -13.56 -4.80 -0.35
CA ASP A 54 -13.49 -3.50 -1.00
C ASP A 54 -13.79 -3.61 -2.50
N LYS A 55 -13.86 -2.47 -3.19
CA LYS A 55 -14.03 -2.37 -4.63
C LYS A 55 -12.90 -1.53 -5.21
N VAL A 56 -12.19 -2.09 -6.19
CA VAL A 56 -11.10 -1.42 -6.93
C VAL A 56 -11.33 -1.63 -8.42
N GLY A 57 -11.36 -0.57 -9.22
CA GLY A 57 -11.52 -0.66 -10.67
C GLY A 57 -12.84 -1.30 -11.10
N GLY A 58 -13.87 -1.21 -10.26
CA GLY A 58 -15.16 -1.87 -10.47
C GLY A 58 -15.24 -3.31 -9.92
N GLN A 59 -14.12 -3.92 -9.55
CA GLN A 59 -14.05 -5.32 -9.12
C GLN A 59 -14.07 -5.44 -7.59
N LYS A 60 -14.88 -6.36 -7.06
CA LYS A 60 -14.90 -6.68 -5.64
C LYS A 60 -13.66 -7.50 -5.27
N VAL A 61 -12.92 -7.05 -4.26
CA VAL A 61 -11.67 -7.67 -3.80
C VAL A 61 -11.77 -8.03 -2.32
N PHE A 62 -11.11 -9.12 -1.95
CA PHE A 62 -10.99 -9.59 -0.58
C PHE A 62 -9.51 -9.61 -0.20
N ILE A 63 -9.17 -8.89 0.86
CA ILE A 63 -7.78 -8.70 1.31
C ILE A 63 -7.66 -9.24 2.72
N TYR A 64 -6.74 -10.17 2.93
CA TYR A 64 -6.55 -10.81 4.24
C TYR A 64 -5.07 -11.10 4.52
N PRO A 65 -4.67 -11.11 5.80
CA PRO A 65 -3.32 -11.48 6.19
C PRO A 65 -3.00 -12.93 5.81
N ALA A 66 -1.77 -13.16 5.38
CA ALA A 66 -1.22 -14.48 5.04
C ALA A 66 0.20 -14.58 5.63
N GLY A 67 0.28 -14.85 6.94
CA GLY A 67 1.54 -14.79 7.68
C GLY A 67 2.11 -13.37 7.70
N LYS A 68 3.32 -13.18 7.17
CA LYS A 68 3.95 -11.85 7.02
C LYS A 68 3.54 -11.13 5.73
N ASP A 69 2.79 -11.80 4.87
CA ASP A 69 2.27 -11.29 3.61
C ASP A 69 0.77 -10.98 3.68
N VAL A 70 0.25 -10.50 2.56
CA VAL A 70 -1.17 -10.23 2.35
C VAL A 70 -1.58 -10.94 1.07
N THR A 71 -2.72 -11.62 1.12
CA THR A 71 -3.33 -12.21 -0.07
C THR A 71 -4.52 -11.37 -0.49
N VAL A 72 -4.66 -11.18 -1.81
CA VAL A 72 -5.78 -10.49 -2.43
C VAL A 72 -6.46 -11.45 -3.40
N THR A 73 -7.78 -11.59 -3.29
CA THR A 73 -8.56 -12.46 -4.18
C THR A 73 -9.83 -11.79 -4.70
N ASP A 74 -10.38 -12.34 -5.79
CA ASP A 74 -11.74 -12.07 -6.24
C ASP A 74 -12.77 -12.96 -5.48
N LYS A 75 -14.06 -12.81 -5.82
CA LYS A 75 -15.14 -13.61 -5.22
C LYS A 75 -15.01 -15.11 -5.47
N LYS A 76 -14.31 -15.53 -6.52
CA LYS A 76 -14.09 -16.94 -6.87
C LYS A 76 -12.83 -17.52 -6.21
N GLY A 77 -12.08 -16.70 -5.46
CA GLY A 77 -10.82 -17.10 -4.83
C GLY A 77 -9.61 -17.00 -5.75
N ASN A 78 -9.75 -16.46 -6.97
CA ASN A 78 -8.60 -16.24 -7.85
C ASN A 78 -7.74 -15.12 -7.28
N ARG A 79 -6.42 -15.32 -7.26
CA ARG A 79 -5.50 -14.29 -6.80
C ARG A 79 -5.52 -13.08 -7.72
N ILE A 80 -5.64 -11.91 -7.10
CA ILE A 80 -5.48 -10.62 -7.76
C ILE A 80 -4.04 -10.15 -7.51
N PRO A 81 -3.31 -9.73 -8.55
CA PRO A 81 -1.97 -9.19 -8.37
C PRO A 81 -1.98 -7.98 -7.41
N SER A 82 -1.05 -8.01 -6.46
CA SER A 82 -0.82 -6.94 -5.50
C SER A 82 0.67 -6.78 -5.25
N VAL A 83 1.12 -5.57 -4.94
CA VAL A 83 2.52 -5.31 -4.61
C VAL A 83 2.66 -4.87 -3.17
N LYS A 84 3.67 -5.37 -2.45
CA LYS A 84 4.08 -4.82 -1.17
C LYS A 84 5.21 -3.83 -1.42
N ALA A 85 5.00 -2.57 -1.04
CA ALA A 85 5.97 -1.50 -1.30
C ALA A 85 6.02 -0.50 -0.14
N TYR A 86 7.10 0.28 -0.08
CA TYR A 86 7.10 1.50 0.73
C TYR A 86 6.22 2.56 0.07
N TRP A 87 5.56 3.37 0.90
CA TRP A 87 4.63 4.41 0.45
C TRP A 87 5.29 5.39 -0.53
N PHE A 88 6.51 5.86 -0.23
CA PHE A 88 7.23 6.79 -1.11
C PHE A 88 7.41 6.25 -2.53
N ALA A 89 7.56 4.93 -2.70
CA ALA A 89 7.71 4.31 -4.00
C ALA A 89 6.34 4.12 -4.67
N TRP A 90 5.37 3.57 -3.94
CA TRP A 90 4.04 3.31 -4.49
C TRP A 90 3.34 4.58 -4.98
N SER A 91 3.33 5.64 -4.17
CA SER A 91 2.67 6.91 -4.51
C SER A 91 3.35 7.63 -5.65
N ALA A 92 4.68 7.54 -5.78
CA ALA A 92 5.42 8.11 -6.92
C ALA A 92 4.99 7.47 -8.26
N PHE A 93 4.72 6.16 -8.29
CA PHE A 93 4.25 5.46 -9.50
C PHE A 93 2.72 5.46 -9.67
N ASN A 94 1.97 5.83 -8.63
CA ASN A 94 0.50 5.85 -8.62
C ASN A 94 -0.03 7.07 -7.84
N PRO A 95 0.19 8.30 -8.33
CA PRO A 95 -0.15 9.53 -7.58
C PRO A 95 -1.65 9.64 -7.26
N GLU A 96 -2.49 9.19 -8.19
CA GLU A 96 -3.96 9.16 -8.04
C GLU A 96 -4.47 8.00 -7.16
N THR A 97 -3.56 7.24 -6.51
CA THR A 97 -3.99 6.13 -5.65
C THR A 97 -4.90 6.65 -4.54
N SER A 98 -6.00 5.95 -4.32
CA SER A 98 -6.75 6.11 -3.06
C SER A 98 -6.07 5.34 -1.95
N ILE A 99 -6.35 5.69 -0.70
CA ILE A 99 -5.82 5.01 0.49
C ILE A 99 -7.02 4.45 1.25
N TYR A 100 -6.97 3.16 1.58
CA TYR A 100 -7.97 2.55 2.43
C TYR A 100 -7.92 3.16 3.83
N LYS A 101 -9.07 3.65 4.28
CA LYS A 101 -9.28 4.13 5.65
C LYS A 101 -10.22 3.14 6.33
N ASN A 102 -9.86 2.75 7.56
CA ASN A 102 -10.68 1.86 8.38
C ASN A 102 -11.86 2.61 8.98
#